data_AF-A0A9E4QUJ6-F1
#
_entry.id   AF-A0A9E4QUJ6-F1
#
_cell.length_a   1.000
_cell.length_b   1.000
_cell.length_c   1.000
_cell.angle_alpha   90.00
_cell.angle_beta   90.00
_cell.angle_gamma   90.00
#
_symmetry.space_group_name_H-M   'P 1'
#
loop_
_entity.id
_entity.type
_entity.pdbx_description
1 polymer ?
#
loop_
_entity_poly.entity_id
_entity_poly.type
_entity_poly.pdbx_seq_one_letter_code
_entity_poly.pdbx_strand_id
1 'polypeptide(L)'
;MIEQQVDEVRVCRVCGHLNPSDGITRCNGCWGLLSGANLVPRADAERRSRFPRIGVWRKRHIILPAVLILAVIIWKAISLLELTPLVFAPDGATSQINAAAGSQDWAQPRNDARSSGFTSLQAPAPQKVKWTFSTAKPLLSSPAVVDGRVYFTTEDKRTIALDADTGAVVWEYPLGSPSSSTPVVTDDLVIFAIRPGLVVALDRPTGTLRWERDMGDPVLASPILANGTVYIGAADSALHALDAATGRLRWSYATNAWVIAPASYADGIVAVASQSSIVNIVGDRTGRRQLIFDAGRSRRIAGGPVIQGDRVYFGTRDGTVWAIDREARTWPFERAILLIKLNLHIWGLVGAPIQKGSVWSTFVGGDISRAVAVTPDSVYAGTREGRVAALDVATGEERWVTETGFQITSSPTVAGTTVMVGTKDGKVLGLDTATGKVIWDFQTQGQITAAPVVAGDTLYVASRDGTLYALTAP
;
A
#
# COMPACT_ATOMS: atom_id res chain seq x y z
N MET A 1 -22.69 33.46 81.88
CA MET A 1 -21.84 32.44 81.22
C MET A 1 -22.65 31.76 80.14
N ILE A 2 -22.52 32.23 78.91
CA ILE A 2 -22.38 31.52 77.63
C ILE A 2 -21.93 32.65 76.69
N GLU A 3 -20.63 32.72 76.44
CA GLU A 3 -20.02 33.68 75.51
C GLU A 3 -20.41 33.21 74.10
N GLN A 4 -21.24 33.96 73.39
CA GLN A 4 -21.61 33.64 72.01
C GLN A 4 -20.37 33.77 71.13
N GLN A 5 -19.75 32.64 70.79
CA GLN A 5 -18.65 32.57 69.84
C GLN A 5 -19.17 32.99 68.47
N VAL A 6 -18.71 34.15 67.97
CA VAL A 6 -19.10 34.67 66.66
C VAL A 6 -18.43 33.78 65.59
N ASP A 7 -19.23 33.06 64.81
CA ASP A 7 -18.76 32.22 63.71
C ASP A 7 -18.27 33.12 62.56
N GLU A 8 -16.95 33.20 62.39
CA GLU A 8 -16.29 34.01 61.35
C GLU A 8 -15.89 33.16 60.14
N VAL A 9 -16.21 33.65 58.94
CA VAL A 9 -15.96 32.94 57.67
C VAL A 9 -15.25 33.85 56.67
N ARG A 10 -14.55 33.25 55.69
CA ARG A 10 -13.95 33.97 54.57
C ARG A 10 -14.86 33.94 53.35
N VAL A 11 -15.19 35.12 52.81
CA VAL A 11 -15.94 35.22 51.53
C VAL A 11 -14.96 35.22 50.36
N CYS A 12 -15.09 34.27 49.45
CA CYS A 12 -14.28 34.24 48.24
C CYS A 12 -14.60 35.44 47.33
N ARG A 13 -13.62 36.29 47.03
CA ARG A 13 -13.78 37.47 46.15
C ARG A 13 -14.12 37.11 44.68
N VAL A 14 -13.85 35.86 44.30
CA VAL A 14 -14.03 35.35 42.92
C VAL A 14 -15.44 34.79 42.71
N CYS A 15 -15.90 33.88 43.58
CA CYS A 15 -17.19 33.20 43.40
C CYS A 15 -18.23 33.52 44.48
N GLY A 16 -17.88 34.27 45.54
CA GLY A 16 -18.79 34.59 46.64
C GLY A 16 -19.04 33.45 47.65
N HIS A 17 -18.41 32.29 47.47
CA HIS A 17 -18.57 31.14 48.36
C HIS A 17 -17.98 31.41 49.75
N LEU A 18 -18.67 30.94 50.78
CA LEU A 18 -18.26 31.03 52.19
C LEU A 18 -17.31 29.88 52.50
N ASN A 19 -16.13 30.19 53.02
CA ASN A 19 -15.13 29.20 53.42
C ASN A 19 -14.88 29.29 54.93
N PRO A 20 -14.58 28.17 55.58
CA PRO A 20 -14.23 28.17 57.00
C PRO A 20 -12.94 28.96 57.27
N SER A 21 -12.74 29.36 58.53
CA SER A 21 -11.65 30.23 58.98
C SER A 21 -10.28 29.54 59.12
N ASP A 22 -10.26 28.22 58.95
CA ASP A 22 -9.23 27.23 59.29
C ASP A 22 -8.03 27.16 58.32
N GLY A 23 -7.43 28.30 57.99
CA GLY A 23 -6.11 28.34 57.33
C GLY A 23 -6.09 27.87 55.86
N ILE A 24 -7.24 27.57 55.27
CA ILE A 24 -7.34 27.14 53.87
C ILE A 24 -6.88 28.28 52.95
N THR A 25 -5.90 27.98 52.09
CA THR A 25 -5.33 28.97 51.15
C THR A 25 -6.13 29.11 49.85
N ARG A 26 -7.07 28.21 49.58
CA ARG A 26 -7.91 28.18 48.37
C ARG A 26 -9.39 28.00 48.68
N CYS A 27 -10.25 28.57 47.85
CA CYS A 27 -11.70 28.49 48.00
C CYS A 27 -12.24 27.10 47.63
N ASN A 28 -13.08 26.51 48.49
CA ASN A 28 -13.73 25.20 48.27
C ASN A 28 -14.63 25.16 47.02
N GLY A 29 -15.30 26.28 46.68
CA GLY A 29 -16.17 26.34 45.50
C GLY A 29 -15.48 26.54 44.15
N CYS A 30 -14.37 27.29 44.08
CA CYS A 30 -13.75 27.67 42.78
C CYS A 30 -12.23 27.53 42.70
N TRP A 31 -11.58 27.04 43.77
CA TRP A 31 -10.12 26.85 43.87
C TRP A 31 -9.25 28.11 43.72
N GLY A 32 -9.87 29.30 43.67
CA GLY A 32 -9.17 30.58 43.70
C GLY A 32 -8.46 30.84 45.03
N LEU A 33 -7.33 31.54 44.98
CA LEU A 33 -6.54 31.92 46.15
C LEU A 33 -7.36 32.80 47.12
N LEU A 34 -7.32 32.45 48.41
CA LEU A 34 -7.96 33.18 49.51
C LEU A 34 -6.98 34.12 50.24
N SER A 35 -5.75 34.28 49.72
CA SER A 35 -4.75 35.20 50.25
C SER A 35 -5.31 36.64 50.28
N GLY A 36 -5.44 37.23 51.48
CA GLY A 36 -5.99 38.58 51.68
C GLY A 36 -7.52 38.65 51.80
N ALA A 37 -8.22 37.52 51.97
CA ALA A 37 -9.64 37.52 52.34
C ALA A 37 -9.79 37.68 53.86
N ASN A 38 -10.38 38.80 54.30
CA ASN A 38 -10.62 39.08 55.71
C ASN A 38 -11.71 38.15 56.26
N LEU A 39 -11.58 37.80 57.54
CA LEU A 39 -12.64 37.15 58.31
C LEU A 39 -13.78 38.14 58.49
N VAL A 40 -15.01 37.68 58.27
CA VAL A 40 -16.23 38.47 58.40
C VAL A 40 -17.25 37.64 59.18
N PRO A 41 -18.02 38.24 60.10
CA PRO A 41 -19.11 37.54 60.77
C PRO A 41 -20.06 36.90 59.76
N ARG A 42 -20.47 35.66 60.00
CA ARG A 42 -21.25 34.86 59.05
C ARG A 42 -22.52 35.55 58.54
N ALA A 43 -23.22 36.30 59.40
CA ALA A 43 -24.41 37.06 59.02
C ALA A 43 -24.14 38.15 57.97
N ASP A 44 -22.99 38.81 58.04
CA ASP A 44 -22.55 39.82 57.07
C ASP A 44 -21.99 39.17 55.81
N ALA A 45 -21.34 38.02 55.96
CA ALA A 45 -20.85 37.21 54.85
C ALA A 45 -21.99 36.68 53.97
N GLU A 46 -23.08 36.21 54.58
CA GLU A 46 -24.32 35.79 53.91
C GLU A 46 -25.08 36.95 53.25
N ARG A 47 -24.86 38.19 53.70
CA ARG A 47 -25.39 39.39 53.04
C ARG A 47 -24.56 39.76 51.81
N ARG A 48 -23.23 39.63 51.90
CA ARG A 48 -22.27 39.92 50.81
C ARG A 48 -22.25 38.86 49.71
N SER A 49 -22.58 37.61 50.02
CA SER A 49 -22.63 36.51 49.04
C SER A 49 -23.85 36.53 48.11
N ARG A 50 -24.89 37.33 48.42
CA ARG A 50 -26.13 37.43 47.62
C ARG A 50 -26.00 38.12 46.27
N PHE A 51 -24.85 38.72 45.97
CA PHE A 51 -24.56 39.23 44.62
C PHE A 51 -23.72 38.20 43.87
N PRO A 52 -24.33 37.29 43.08
CA PRO A 52 -23.55 36.40 42.23
C PRO A 52 -22.78 37.27 41.24
N ARG A 53 -21.45 37.30 41.34
CA ARG A 53 -20.62 37.82 40.25
C ARG A 53 -20.73 36.82 39.10
N ILE A 54 -21.69 37.07 38.22
CA ILE A 54 -22.03 36.38 36.97
C ILE A 54 -20.80 36.15 36.03
N GLY A 55 -19.64 36.73 36.34
CA GLY A 55 -18.45 36.73 35.50
C GLY A 55 -17.68 35.41 35.36
N VAL A 56 -17.74 34.47 36.33
CA VAL A 56 -16.92 33.24 36.27
C VAL A 56 -17.61 32.11 35.52
N TRP A 57 -18.92 31.92 35.76
CA TRP A 57 -19.72 30.90 35.06
C TRP A 57 -19.85 31.24 33.56
N ARG A 58 -20.10 32.52 33.23
CA ARG A 58 -20.23 32.99 31.84
C ARG A 58 -18.92 32.89 31.04
N LYS A 59 -17.75 33.07 31.68
CA LYS A 59 -16.45 32.88 31.00
C LYS A 59 -16.19 31.41 30.64
N ARG A 60 -16.51 30.46 31.52
CA ARG A 60 -16.28 29.02 31.24
C ARG A 60 -17.22 28.49 30.15
N HIS A 61 -18.47 28.96 30.08
CA HIS A 61 -19.43 28.61 29.03
C HIS A 61 -19.20 29.30 27.68
N ILE A 62 -18.32 30.31 27.58
CA ILE A 62 -17.96 30.97 26.31
C ILE A 62 -16.57 30.52 25.85
N ILE A 63 -15.60 30.43 26.76
CA ILE A 63 -14.22 30.07 26.43
C ILE A 63 -14.14 28.61 25.95
N LEU A 64 -14.83 27.68 26.62
CA LEU A 64 -14.77 26.27 26.23
C LEU A 64 -15.31 26.02 24.81
N PRO A 65 -16.52 26.50 24.43
CA PRO A 65 -16.97 26.36 23.05
C PRO A 65 -16.13 27.17 22.06
N ALA A 66 -15.61 28.35 22.42
CA ALA A 66 -14.72 29.11 21.54
C ALA A 66 -13.39 28.37 21.26
N VAL A 67 -12.80 27.72 22.27
CA VAL A 67 -11.59 26.90 22.12
C VAL A 67 -11.89 25.65 21.29
N LEU A 68 -13.04 25.00 21.50
CA LEU A 68 -13.46 23.86 20.68
C LEU A 68 -13.71 24.26 19.22
N ILE A 69 -14.36 25.40 18.97
CA ILE A 69 -14.57 25.95 17.62
C ILE A 69 -13.23 26.28 16.97
N LEU A 70 -12.30 26.94 17.69
CA LEU A 70 -10.98 27.25 17.17
C LEU A 70 -10.18 25.97 16.89
N ALA A 71 -10.26 24.96 17.75
CA ALA A 71 -9.63 23.66 17.53
C ALA A 71 -10.21 22.96 16.28
N VAL A 72 -11.53 23.03 16.06
CA VAL A 72 -12.17 22.52 14.84
C VAL A 72 -11.74 23.32 13.60
N ILE A 73 -11.61 24.64 13.69
CA ILE A 73 -11.13 25.48 12.58
C ILE A 73 -9.67 25.17 12.26
N ILE A 74 -8.80 25.06 13.27
CA ILE A 74 -7.39 24.68 13.09
C ILE A 74 -7.30 23.26 12.53
N TRP A 75 -8.10 22.31 13.03
CA TRP A 75 -8.17 20.95 12.48
C TRP A 75 -8.64 20.94 11.02
N LYS A 76 -9.65 21.74 10.69
CA LYS A 76 -10.13 21.92 9.31
C LYS A 76 -9.08 22.61 8.44
N ALA A 77 -8.34 23.59 8.95
CA ALA A 77 -7.27 24.27 8.24
C ALA A 77 -6.05 23.37 8.00
N ILE A 78 -5.61 22.59 8.99
CA ILE A 78 -4.50 21.62 8.86
C ILE A 78 -4.88 20.50 7.88
N SER A 79 -6.09 19.95 8.00
CA SER A 79 -6.58 18.97 7.03
C SER A 79 -6.69 19.56 5.63
N LEU A 80 -7.16 20.81 5.49
CA LEU A 80 -7.15 21.52 4.21
C LEU A 80 -5.71 21.70 3.68
N LEU A 81 -4.72 22.02 4.52
CA LEU A 81 -3.31 22.16 4.09
C LEU A 81 -2.71 20.82 3.63
N GLU A 82 -3.03 19.70 4.28
CA GLU A 82 -2.67 18.35 3.82
C GLU A 82 -3.39 17.97 2.52
N LEU A 83 -4.56 18.56 2.22
CA LEU A 83 -5.41 18.24 1.06
C LEU A 83 -5.29 19.21 -0.14
N THR A 84 -4.89 20.47 0.04
CA THR A 84 -4.74 21.47 -1.03
C THR A 84 -3.34 21.42 -1.62
N PRO A 85 -3.14 21.12 -2.93
CA PRO A 85 -1.81 21.02 -3.53
C PRO A 85 -0.93 22.20 -3.09
N LEU A 86 0.35 21.94 -2.85
CA LEU A 86 1.31 23.00 -2.54
C LEU A 86 1.10 24.11 -3.57
N VAL A 87 1.19 25.38 -3.16
CA VAL A 87 1.18 26.51 -4.10
C VAL A 87 2.24 26.32 -5.21
N PHE A 88 3.25 25.49 -4.93
CA PHE A 88 4.21 24.94 -5.88
C PHE A 88 4.02 23.42 -6.00
N ALA A 89 3.26 22.97 -6.99
CA ALA A 89 3.26 21.55 -7.37
C ALA A 89 4.67 21.20 -7.89
N PRO A 90 5.23 20.03 -7.53
CA PRO A 90 6.47 19.56 -8.15
C PRO A 90 6.29 19.44 -9.66
N ASP A 91 7.40 19.53 -10.40
CA ASP A 91 7.37 19.44 -11.85
C ASP A 91 6.63 18.16 -12.30
N GLY A 92 5.69 18.35 -13.24
CA GLY A 92 4.94 17.25 -13.84
C GLY A 92 5.84 16.35 -14.68
N ALA A 93 5.30 15.23 -15.14
CA ALA A 93 5.99 14.46 -16.16
C ALA A 93 6.20 15.36 -17.39
N THR A 94 7.43 15.37 -17.89
CA THR A 94 7.84 16.14 -19.08
C THR A 94 7.31 15.52 -20.37
N SER A 95 6.86 14.26 -20.29
CA SER A 95 6.30 13.49 -21.40
C SER A 95 5.10 12.65 -20.94
N GLN A 96 4.27 12.23 -21.89
CA GLN A 96 3.16 11.29 -21.65
C GLN A 96 3.57 9.87 -22.06
N ILE A 97 4.78 9.43 -21.67
CA ILE A 97 5.25 8.07 -21.94
C ILE A 97 4.47 7.09 -21.06
N ASN A 98 3.90 6.07 -21.68
CA ASN A 98 3.21 4.98 -20.99
C ASN A 98 3.86 3.64 -21.33
N ALA A 99 3.60 2.62 -20.51
CA ALA A 99 3.94 1.25 -20.87
C ALA A 99 3.19 0.87 -22.15
N ALA A 100 3.80 0.03 -22.99
CA ALA A 100 3.14 -0.47 -24.18
C ALA A 100 1.85 -1.20 -23.79
N ALA A 101 0.79 -1.02 -24.58
CA ALA A 101 -0.55 -1.50 -24.24
C ALA A 101 -1.18 -2.31 -25.38
N GLY A 102 -0.36 -2.98 -26.20
CA GLY A 102 -0.87 -3.87 -27.23
C GLY A 102 -1.70 -4.99 -26.61
N SER A 103 -2.76 -5.39 -27.30
CA SER A 103 -3.70 -6.41 -26.81
C SER A 103 -3.06 -7.79 -26.60
N GLN A 104 -1.89 -8.00 -27.18
CA GLN A 104 -1.09 -9.23 -27.08
C GLN A 104 0.14 -9.08 -26.17
N ASP A 105 0.36 -7.89 -25.60
CA ASP A 105 1.58 -7.55 -24.88
C ASP A 105 1.44 -7.73 -23.37
N TRP A 106 2.60 -7.88 -22.72
CA TRP A 106 2.79 -7.86 -21.28
C TRP A 106 3.93 -6.90 -20.93
N ALA A 107 3.64 -5.61 -20.86
CA ALA A 107 4.68 -4.58 -20.88
C ALA A 107 5.30 -4.24 -19.53
N GLN A 108 4.67 -4.58 -18.42
CA GLN A 108 5.13 -4.17 -17.09
C GLN A 108 4.84 -5.24 -16.01
N PRO A 109 5.38 -5.10 -14.79
CA PRO A 109 5.12 -6.07 -13.74
C PRO A 109 3.62 -6.25 -13.55
N ARG A 110 3.17 -7.50 -13.51
CA ARG A 110 1.74 -7.83 -13.33
C ARG A 110 0.83 -7.26 -14.43
N ASN A 111 1.34 -7.16 -15.66
CA ASN A 111 0.66 -6.78 -16.91
C ASN A 111 0.34 -5.30 -17.08
N ASP A 112 -0.23 -4.65 -16.06
CA ASP A 112 -0.73 -3.29 -16.16
C ASP A 112 -0.28 -2.40 -14.98
N ALA A 113 -0.54 -1.10 -15.09
CA ALA A 113 -0.17 -0.13 -14.05
C ALA A 113 -0.94 -0.38 -12.74
N ARG A 114 -2.07 -1.08 -12.82
CA ARG A 114 -2.89 -1.50 -11.68
C ARG A 114 -2.31 -2.71 -10.94
N SER A 115 -1.26 -3.33 -11.48
CA SER A 115 -0.66 -4.59 -11.02
C SER A 115 -1.65 -5.76 -10.99
N SER A 116 -2.63 -5.81 -11.90
CA SER A 116 -3.73 -6.79 -11.88
C SER A 116 -3.25 -8.25 -11.95
N GLY A 117 -2.18 -8.52 -12.71
CA GLY A 117 -1.79 -9.87 -13.11
C GLY A 117 -2.83 -10.55 -13.99
N PHE A 118 -3.66 -9.78 -14.70
CA PHE A 118 -4.75 -10.26 -15.53
C PHE A 118 -4.55 -9.86 -16.99
N THR A 119 -4.84 -10.79 -17.90
CA THR A 119 -5.01 -10.54 -19.32
C THR A 119 -6.27 -11.25 -19.84
N SER A 120 -6.93 -10.67 -20.84
CA SER A 120 -8.07 -11.29 -21.50
C SER A 120 -7.68 -12.39 -22.49
N LEU A 121 -6.38 -12.51 -22.81
CA LEU A 121 -5.85 -13.57 -23.67
C LEU A 121 -6.08 -14.93 -23.04
N GLN A 122 -6.32 -15.94 -23.87
CA GLN A 122 -6.43 -17.32 -23.38
C GLN A 122 -5.03 -17.87 -23.09
N ALA A 123 -4.85 -18.46 -21.91
CA ALA A 123 -3.63 -19.19 -21.63
C ALA A 123 -3.51 -20.39 -22.59
N PRO A 124 -2.37 -20.57 -23.29
CA PRO A 124 -2.12 -21.82 -23.99
C PRO A 124 -2.00 -22.96 -22.95
N ALA A 125 -2.57 -24.13 -23.25
CA ALA A 125 -2.28 -25.34 -22.49
C ALA A 125 -0.91 -25.86 -22.94
N PRO A 126 0.16 -25.70 -22.12
CA PRO A 126 1.52 -25.89 -22.58
C PRO A 126 1.85 -27.37 -22.78
N GLN A 127 1.77 -27.84 -24.03
CA GLN A 127 2.20 -29.20 -24.40
C GLN A 127 3.52 -29.21 -25.18
N LYS A 128 3.93 -28.06 -25.72
CA LYS A 128 5.13 -27.92 -26.54
C LYS A 128 6.00 -26.78 -26.02
N VAL A 129 7.30 -27.06 -25.90
CA VAL A 129 8.31 -26.02 -25.69
C VAL A 129 8.66 -25.42 -27.05
N LYS A 130 8.32 -24.14 -27.25
CA LYS A 130 8.66 -23.39 -28.47
C LYS A 130 10.16 -23.17 -28.56
N TRP A 131 10.74 -22.69 -27.47
CA TRP A 131 12.19 -22.54 -27.28
C TRP A 131 12.52 -22.40 -25.79
N THR A 132 13.79 -22.55 -25.45
CA THR A 132 14.34 -22.25 -24.13
C THR A 132 15.54 -21.33 -24.24
N PHE A 133 15.72 -20.46 -23.26
CA PHE A 133 16.91 -19.63 -23.12
C PHE A 133 17.52 -19.82 -21.73
N SER A 134 18.78 -20.23 -21.65
CA SER A 134 19.45 -20.55 -20.40
C SER A 134 20.47 -19.49 -20.01
N THR A 135 20.51 -19.19 -18.71
CA THR A 135 21.43 -18.23 -18.08
C THR A 135 22.29 -18.92 -17.03
N ALA A 136 23.40 -18.31 -16.63
CA ALA A 136 24.33 -18.91 -15.68
C ALA A 136 23.82 -18.89 -14.22
N LYS A 137 22.74 -18.15 -13.94
CA LYS A 137 22.18 -17.94 -12.60
C LYS A 137 20.65 -18.09 -12.63
N PRO A 138 20.02 -18.38 -11.48
CA PRO A 138 18.56 -18.49 -11.40
C PRO A 138 17.83 -17.25 -11.93
N LEU A 139 16.73 -17.46 -12.67
CA LEU A 139 15.83 -16.37 -13.04
C LEU A 139 14.79 -16.17 -11.93
N LEU A 140 14.71 -14.94 -11.41
CA LEU A 140 13.84 -14.59 -10.28
C LEU A 140 12.72 -13.61 -10.64
N SER A 141 12.86 -12.87 -11.74
CA SER A 141 11.89 -11.90 -12.22
C SER A 141 11.07 -12.43 -13.39
N SER A 142 9.84 -11.94 -13.51
CA SER A 142 9.03 -12.19 -14.71
C SER A 142 9.60 -11.41 -15.89
N PRO A 143 9.47 -11.92 -17.13
CA PRO A 143 9.77 -11.15 -18.32
C PRO A 143 8.69 -10.11 -18.61
N ALA A 144 9.02 -9.09 -19.38
CA ALA A 144 8.08 -8.25 -20.11
C ALA A 144 8.14 -8.62 -21.60
N VAL A 145 6.99 -8.68 -22.27
CA VAL A 145 6.89 -9.09 -23.67
C VAL A 145 6.13 -8.02 -24.43
N VAL A 146 6.75 -7.38 -25.42
CA VAL A 146 6.14 -6.28 -26.19
C VAL A 146 6.61 -6.32 -27.64
N ASP A 147 5.67 -6.26 -28.59
CA ASP A 147 5.88 -6.32 -30.04
C ASP A 147 6.86 -7.43 -30.46
N GLY A 148 6.60 -8.66 -30.03
CA GLY A 148 7.41 -9.81 -30.43
C GLY A 148 8.83 -9.82 -29.84
N ARG A 149 9.08 -9.09 -28.74
CA ARG A 149 10.35 -9.12 -28.02
C ARG A 149 10.15 -9.39 -26.54
N VAL A 150 11.05 -10.19 -25.97
CA VAL A 150 11.04 -10.59 -24.55
C VAL A 150 12.19 -9.92 -23.82
N TYR A 151 11.89 -9.16 -22.77
CA TYR A 151 12.85 -8.41 -21.97
C TYR A 151 12.87 -8.93 -20.55
N PHE A 152 14.05 -9.20 -20.02
CA PHE A 152 14.20 -9.60 -18.62
C PHE A 152 15.58 -9.24 -18.09
N THR A 153 15.66 -9.16 -16.76
CA THR A 153 16.91 -8.94 -16.05
C THR A 153 17.34 -10.23 -15.36
N THR A 154 18.65 -10.38 -15.16
CA THR A 154 19.23 -11.64 -14.71
C THR A 154 20.09 -11.46 -13.46
N GLU A 155 20.23 -12.56 -12.70
CA GLU A 155 21.17 -12.64 -11.59
C GLU A 155 22.63 -12.76 -12.06
N ASP A 156 22.87 -13.01 -13.35
CA ASP A 156 24.20 -13.03 -13.96
C ASP A 156 24.70 -11.64 -14.39
N LYS A 157 24.01 -10.59 -13.93
CA LYS A 157 24.33 -9.17 -14.17
C LYS A 157 24.16 -8.75 -15.63
N ARG A 158 23.05 -9.15 -16.25
CA ARG A 158 22.69 -8.73 -17.60
C ARG A 158 21.22 -8.31 -17.67
N THR A 159 20.92 -7.47 -18.63
CA THR A 159 19.57 -7.25 -19.14
C THR A 159 19.56 -7.70 -20.58
N ILE A 160 18.60 -8.54 -20.95
CA ILE A 160 18.59 -9.22 -22.25
C ILE A 160 17.27 -8.92 -22.94
N ALA A 161 17.34 -8.64 -24.24
CA ALA A 161 16.20 -8.69 -25.14
C ALA A 161 16.33 -9.87 -26.08
N LEU A 162 15.27 -10.68 -26.16
CA LEU A 162 15.16 -11.81 -27.08
C LEU A 162 14.05 -11.55 -28.09
N ASP A 163 14.18 -12.18 -29.25
CA ASP A 163 13.10 -12.36 -30.20
C ASP A 163 12.10 -13.38 -29.65
N ALA A 164 10.81 -13.02 -29.62
CA ALA A 164 9.77 -13.83 -29.00
C ALA A 164 9.48 -15.15 -29.75
N ASP A 165 9.79 -15.20 -31.04
CA ASP A 165 9.51 -16.35 -31.89
C ASP A 165 10.63 -17.38 -31.87
N THR A 166 11.88 -16.91 -31.90
CA THR A 166 13.06 -17.76 -32.02
C THR A 166 13.80 -17.94 -30.70
N GLY A 167 13.62 -17.05 -29.73
CA GLY A 167 14.44 -16.98 -28.52
C GLY A 167 15.87 -16.47 -28.77
N ALA A 168 16.15 -15.96 -29.97
CA ALA A 168 17.46 -15.41 -30.32
C ALA A 168 17.71 -14.09 -29.60
N VAL A 169 18.95 -13.85 -29.19
CA VAL A 169 19.34 -12.60 -28.53
C VAL A 169 19.36 -11.47 -29.55
N VAL A 170 18.57 -10.42 -29.27
CA VAL A 170 18.55 -9.17 -30.05
C VAL A 170 19.66 -8.24 -29.54
N TRP A 171 19.74 -8.05 -28.23
CA TRP A 171 20.79 -7.28 -27.57
C TRP A 171 20.97 -7.72 -26.12
N GLU A 172 22.15 -7.44 -25.57
CA GLU A 172 22.46 -7.60 -24.15
C GLU A 172 23.07 -6.31 -23.59
N TYR A 173 22.70 -5.97 -22.37
CA TYR A 173 23.27 -4.86 -21.62
C TYR A 173 23.92 -5.38 -20.34
N PRO A 174 25.25 -5.23 -20.16
CA PRO A 174 25.94 -5.68 -18.96
C PRO A 174 25.65 -4.77 -17.77
N LEU A 175 25.43 -5.36 -16.61
CA LEU A 175 25.19 -4.67 -15.34
C LEU A 175 26.40 -4.82 -14.41
N GLY A 176 26.64 -3.82 -13.56
CA GLY A 176 27.65 -3.92 -12.49
C GLY A 176 27.25 -4.88 -11.36
N SER A 177 25.93 -5.08 -11.17
CA SER A 177 25.34 -5.83 -10.08
C SER A 177 24.14 -6.66 -10.56
N PRO A 178 23.77 -7.75 -9.87
CA PRO A 178 22.63 -8.53 -10.29
C PRO A 178 21.32 -7.77 -10.12
N SER A 179 20.34 -8.14 -10.94
CA SER A 179 19.00 -7.58 -10.96
C SER A 179 17.96 -8.68 -10.87
N SER A 180 16.96 -8.45 -10.02
CA SER A 180 15.75 -9.27 -9.92
C SER A 180 14.49 -8.43 -10.19
N SER A 181 14.65 -7.29 -10.87
CA SER A 181 13.55 -6.40 -11.23
C SER A 181 12.88 -6.91 -12.50
N THR A 182 11.54 -6.96 -12.48
CA THR A 182 10.77 -7.11 -13.71
C THR A 182 10.84 -5.76 -14.46
N PRO A 183 11.25 -5.73 -15.73
CA PRO A 183 11.34 -4.49 -16.49
C PRO A 183 9.96 -3.94 -16.86
N VAL A 184 9.89 -2.63 -17.05
CA VAL A 184 8.80 -1.92 -17.72
C VAL A 184 9.25 -1.59 -19.12
N VAL A 185 8.41 -1.85 -20.11
CA VAL A 185 8.70 -1.63 -21.53
C VAL A 185 7.69 -0.63 -22.10
N THR A 186 8.20 0.38 -22.78
CA THR A 186 7.44 1.36 -23.55
C THR A 186 7.77 1.20 -25.03
N ASP A 187 7.21 2.05 -25.89
CA ASP A 187 7.57 2.04 -27.31
C ASP A 187 9.08 2.29 -27.53
N ASP A 188 9.70 3.10 -26.65
CA ASP A 188 11.08 3.59 -26.82
C ASP A 188 12.05 3.14 -25.71
N LEU A 189 11.55 2.75 -24.53
CA LEU A 189 12.36 2.55 -23.33
C LEU A 189 12.14 1.19 -22.68
N VAL A 190 13.20 0.64 -22.11
CA VAL A 190 13.17 -0.48 -21.16
C VAL A 190 13.71 0.02 -19.82
N ILE A 191 12.86 0.09 -18.80
CA ILE A 191 13.17 0.65 -17.49
C ILE A 191 13.16 -0.46 -16.44
N PHE A 192 14.21 -0.57 -15.64
CA PHE A 192 14.33 -1.55 -14.56
C PHE A 192 15.21 -1.00 -13.44
N ALA A 193 15.24 -1.72 -12.31
CA ALA A 193 16.10 -1.36 -11.19
C ALA A 193 17.10 -2.46 -10.83
N ILE A 194 18.26 -2.05 -10.33
CA ILE A 194 19.29 -2.94 -9.83
C ILE A 194 19.49 -2.76 -8.32
N ARG A 195 19.85 -3.86 -7.64
CA ARG A 195 19.89 -3.93 -6.17
C ARG A 195 20.70 -2.83 -5.46
N PRO A 196 21.84 -2.34 -5.99
CA PRO A 196 22.58 -1.26 -5.33
C PRO A 196 21.85 0.06 -5.23
N GLY A 197 20.68 0.21 -5.89
CA GLY A 197 19.88 1.44 -5.82
C GLY A 197 19.83 2.24 -7.11
N LEU A 198 20.21 1.65 -8.25
CA LEU A 198 20.20 2.35 -9.53
C LEU A 198 18.96 1.95 -10.34
N VAL A 199 18.24 2.95 -10.84
CA VAL A 199 17.18 2.79 -11.84
C VAL A 199 17.76 3.11 -13.20
N VAL A 200 17.62 2.20 -14.15
CA VAL A 200 18.23 2.29 -15.48
C VAL A 200 17.14 2.31 -16.53
N ALA A 201 17.26 3.20 -17.50
CA ALA A 201 16.48 3.18 -18.73
C ALA A 201 17.37 2.98 -19.94
N LEU A 202 17.03 1.97 -20.72
CA LEU A 202 17.68 1.64 -21.97
C LEU A 202 16.80 2.00 -23.16
N ASP A 203 17.41 2.33 -24.28
CA ASP A 203 16.77 2.39 -25.58
C ASP A 203 16.26 1.00 -25.96
N ARG A 204 14.95 0.87 -26.24
CA ARG A 204 14.34 -0.42 -26.53
C ARG A 204 14.87 -1.08 -27.81
N PRO A 205 15.05 -0.38 -28.94
CA PRO A 205 15.60 -0.98 -30.14
C PRO A 205 17.04 -1.51 -29.98
N THR A 206 17.91 -0.74 -29.33
CA THR A 206 19.37 -1.00 -29.33
C THR A 206 19.94 -1.52 -28.01
N GLY A 207 19.21 -1.40 -26.90
CA GLY A 207 19.70 -1.73 -25.57
C GLY A 207 20.73 -0.73 -25.01
N THR A 208 20.89 0.45 -25.64
CA THR A 208 21.86 1.45 -25.21
C THR A 208 21.33 2.28 -24.04
N LEU A 209 22.23 2.72 -23.13
CA LEU A 209 21.85 3.53 -21.97
C LEU A 209 21.28 4.89 -22.40
N ARG A 210 20.06 5.20 -21.95
CA ARG A 210 19.42 6.52 -22.15
C ARG A 210 19.61 7.40 -20.93
N TRP A 211 19.32 6.86 -19.75
CA TRP A 211 19.58 7.52 -18.48
C TRP A 211 19.69 6.49 -17.35
N GLU A 212 20.36 6.89 -16.28
CA GLU A 212 20.37 6.15 -15.02
C GLU A 212 20.17 7.12 -13.85
N ARG A 213 19.57 6.61 -12.78
CA ARG A 213 19.28 7.37 -11.58
C ARG A 213 19.70 6.59 -10.35
N ASP A 214 20.67 7.12 -9.62
CA ASP A 214 21.04 6.63 -8.31
C ASP A 214 20.01 7.12 -7.28
N MET A 215 19.43 6.17 -6.55
CA MET A 215 18.47 6.39 -5.48
C MET A 215 19.16 6.51 -4.11
N GLY A 216 20.45 6.20 -4.01
CA GLY A 216 21.25 6.23 -2.78
C GLY A 216 21.06 5.02 -1.86
N ASP A 217 19.96 4.28 -2.03
CA ASP A 217 19.60 3.12 -1.22
C ASP A 217 19.13 1.94 -2.08
N PRO A 218 19.26 0.69 -1.58
CA PRO A 218 18.87 -0.49 -2.34
C PRO A 218 17.44 -0.46 -2.85
N VAL A 219 17.27 -0.74 -4.14
CA VAL A 219 15.96 -0.86 -4.78
C VAL A 219 15.65 -2.34 -4.98
N LEU A 220 14.61 -2.81 -4.29
CA LEU A 220 14.17 -4.22 -4.32
C LEU A 220 12.83 -4.41 -5.02
N ALA A 221 12.03 -3.35 -5.15
CA ALA A 221 10.78 -3.39 -5.89
C ALA A 221 11.02 -3.30 -7.41
N SER A 222 10.07 -3.81 -8.19
CA SER A 222 10.05 -3.54 -9.63
C SER A 222 9.34 -2.20 -9.92
N PRO A 223 9.80 -1.40 -10.89
CA PRO A 223 9.13 -0.16 -11.28
C PRO A 223 7.75 -0.44 -11.90
N ILE A 224 6.82 0.49 -11.73
CA ILE A 224 5.62 0.60 -12.58
C ILE A 224 5.64 1.94 -13.31
N LEU A 225 5.02 2.02 -14.48
CA LEU A 225 4.96 3.26 -15.25
C LEU A 225 3.52 3.64 -15.55
N ALA A 226 3.18 4.88 -15.22
CA ALA A 226 1.92 5.47 -15.63
C ALA A 226 2.03 6.98 -15.78
N ASN A 227 1.39 7.53 -16.82
CA ASN A 227 1.30 8.97 -17.08
C ASN A 227 2.69 9.64 -17.05
N GLY A 228 3.66 9.08 -17.76
CA GLY A 228 5.04 9.60 -17.82
C GLY A 228 5.82 9.50 -16.52
N THR A 229 5.34 8.71 -15.55
CA THR A 229 5.90 8.62 -14.20
C THR A 229 6.27 7.20 -13.85
N VAL A 230 7.53 6.97 -13.52
CA VAL A 230 8.01 5.70 -12.95
C VAL A 230 7.82 5.77 -11.44
N TYR A 231 7.01 4.86 -10.89
CA TYR A 231 6.88 4.69 -9.45
C TYR A 231 7.70 3.51 -8.98
N ILE A 232 8.57 3.74 -7.99
CA ILE A 232 9.44 2.69 -7.47
C ILE A 232 9.70 2.84 -5.97
N GLY A 233 9.65 1.71 -5.27
CA GLY A 233 9.92 1.62 -3.85
C GLY A 233 11.37 1.23 -3.55
N ALA A 234 11.94 1.82 -2.51
CA ALA A 234 13.30 1.55 -2.09
C ALA A 234 13.41 1.16 -0.59
N ALA A 235 14.60 0.74 -0.19
CA ALA A 235 14.93 0.38 1.18
C ALA A 235 15.12 1.60 2.11
N ASP A 236 15.17 2.81 1.55
CA ASP A 236 15.12 4.08 2.29
C ASP A 236 13.75 4.35 2.95
N SER A 237 12.82 3.41 2.83
CA SER A 237 11.46 3.50 3.35
C SER A 237 10.62 4.57 2.66
N ALA A 238 10.84 4.78 1.37
CA ALA A 238 10.05 5.67 0.55
C ALA A 238 9.59 5.05 -0.78
N LEU A 239 8.47 5.58 -1.27
CA LEU A 239 8.04 5.48 -2.66
C LEU A 239 8.55 6.72 -3.41
N HIS A 240 9.19 6.52 -4.55
CA HIS A 240 9.71 7.57 -5.41
C HIS A 240 8.94 7.64 -6.71
N ALA A 241 8.67 8.86 -7.17
CA ALA A 241 8.13 9.14 -8.48
C ALA A 241 9.20 9.82 -9.34
N LEU A 242 9.60 9.16 -10.42
CA LEU A 242 10.60 9.64 -11.37
C LEU A 242 9.91 10.00 -12.69
N ASP A 243 10.41 11.02 -13.37
CA ASP A 243 10.05 11.31 -14.74
C ASP A 243 10.60 10.19 -15.67
N ALA A 244 9.74 9.59 -16.49
CA ALA A 244 10.11 8.44 -17.31
C ALA A 244 11.11 8.76 -18.43
N ALA A 245 11.08 9.99 -18.96
CA ALA A 245 11.96 10.40 -20.05
C ALA A 245 13.37 10.75 -19.57
N THR A 246 13.49 11.29 -18.36
CA THR A 246 14.74 11.90 -17.86
C THR A 246 15.31 11.23 -16.62
N GLY A 247 14.55 10.37 -15.94
CA GLY A 247 14.93 9.77 -14.66
C GLY A 247 14.99 10.75 -13.48
N ARG A 248 14.51 11.99 -13.66
CA ARG A 248 14.53 13.01 -12.60
C ARG A 248 13.48 12.71 -11.53
N LEU A 249 13.89 12.80 -10.27
CA LEU A 249 12.98 12.69 -9.12
C LEU A 249 11.99 13.87 -9.13
N ARG A 250 10.70 13.54 -9.14
CA ARG A 250 9.60 14.50 -9.06
C ARG A 250 9.14 14.70 -7.62
N TRP A 251 8.93 13.61 -6.90
CA TRP A 251 8.59 13.61 -5.48
C TRP A 251 8.93 12.26 -4.83
N SER A 252 9.03 12.26 -3.51
CA SER A 252 9.14 11.05 -2.69
C SER A 252 8.11 11.08 -1.56
N TYR A 253 7.67 9.88 -1.13
CA TYR A 253 6.70 9.70 -0.06
C TYR A 253 7.21 8.66 0.94
N ALA A 254 7.34 9.03 2.21
CA ALA A 254 7.81 8.14 3.26
C ALA A 254 6.73 7.11 3.68
N THR A 255 7.06 5.82 3.58
CA THR A 255 6.16 4.69 3.90
C THR A 255 6.44 4.07 5.28
N ASN A 256 7.40 4.60 6.04
CA ASN A 256 7.86 4.17 7.38
C ASN A 256 8.55 2.79 7.46
N ALA A 257 8.61 2.05 6.35
CA ALA A 257 9.38 0.83 6.21
C ALA A 257 9.66 0.56 4.73
N TRP A 258 10.54 -0.41 4.47
CA TRP A 258 10.97 -0.80 3.13
C TRP A 258 9.80 -1.13 2.21
N VAL A 259 9.90 -0.67 0.97
CA VAL A 259 8.97 -1.03 -0.11
C VAL A 259 9.67 -2.04 -1.01
N ILE A 260 9.22 -3.29 -0.94
CA ILE A 260 9.84 -4.42 -1.66
C ILE A 260 8.97 -4.97 -2.80
N ALA A 261 7.76 -4.46 -2.93
CA ALA A 261 6.78 -4.91 -3.93
C ALA A 261 6.41 -3.74 -4.84
N PRO A 262 6.00 -4.00 -6.09
CA PRO A 262 5.55 -2.94 -6.98
C PRO A 262 4.34 -2.19 -6.39
N ALA A 263 4.28 -0.90 -6.65
CA ALA A 263 3.09 -0.10 -6.39
C ALA A 263 2.00 -0.41 -7.44
N SER A 264 0.81 0.13 -7.25
CA SER A 264 -0.25 0.13 -8.27
C SER A 264 -0.77 1.54 -8.48
N TYR A 265 -1.19 1.82 -9.71
CA TYR A 265 -1.66 3.13 -10.15
C TYR A 265 -3.01 3.01 -10.85
N ALA A 266 -3.94 3.92 -10.52
CA ALA A 266 -5.16 4.15 -11.29
C ALA A 266 -5.68 5.56 -11.02
N ASP A 267 -6.23 6.21 -12.05
CA ASP A 267 -7.04 7.44 -11.91
C ASP A 267 -6.42 8.54 -11.01
N GLY A 268 -5.11 8.77 -11.15
CA GLY A 268 -4.41 9.82 -10.40
C GLY A 268 -4.02 9.45 -8.96
N ILE A 269 -4.13 8.17 -8.57
CA ILE A 269 -3.64 7.69 -7.28
C ILE A 269 -2.65 6.54 -7.45
N VAL A 270 -1.79 6.40 -6.44
CA VAL A 270 -0.82 5.32 -6.32
C VAL A 270 -1.04 4.63 -4.97
N ALA A 271 -1.23 3.32 -4.98
CA ALA A 271 -1.24 2.49 -3.78
C ALA A 271 0.11 1.81 -3.60
N VAL A 272 0.66 1.88 -2.39
CA VAL A 272 1.95 1.25 -2.04
C VAL A 272 1.86 0.55 -0.70
N ALA A 273 2.35 -0.68 -0.65
CA ALA A 273 2.47 -1.45 0.59
C ALA A 273 3.92 -1.48 1.05
N SER A 274 4.11 -1.35 2.37
CA SER A 274 5.43 -1.42 3.02
C SER A 274 5.51 -2.62 3.95
N GLN A 275 6.73 -2.99 4.33
CA GLN A 275 6.95 -4.07 5.29
C GLN A 275 6.40 -3.81 6.70
N SER A 276 5.94 -2.59 7.00
CA SER A 276 5.26 -2.28 8.27
C SER A 276 3.78 -2.68 8.29
N SER A 277 3.31 -3.48 7.33
CA SER A 277 1.90 -3.89 7.21
C SER A 277 0.93 -2.73 6.90
N ILE A 278 1.46 -1.63 6.38
CA ILE A 278 0.68 -0.43 6.07
C ILE A 278 0.58 -0.30 4.54
N VAL A 279 -0.65 -0.09 4.08
CA VAL A 279 -0.94 0.37 2.72
C VAL A 279 -1.15 1.88 2.75
N ASN A 280 -0.42 2.59 1.91
CA ASN A 280 -0.59 4.02 1.71
C ASN A 280 -1.21 4.25 0.33
N ILE A 281 -2.23 5.11 0.26
CA ILE A 281 -2.72 5.65 -1.00
C ILE A 281 -2.28 7.10 -1.08
N VAL A 282 -1.60 7.46 -2.16
CA VAL A 282 -1.05 8.80 -2.40
C VAL A 282 -1.48 9.32 -3.77
N GLY A 283 -1.60 10.64 -3.92
CA GLY A 283 -1.87 11.28 -5.20
C GLY A 283 -0.64 11.27 -6.11
N ASP A 284 -0.85 10.99 -7.40
CA ASP A 284 0.18 10.86 -8.44
C ASP A 284 0.99 12.14 -8.69
N ARG A 285 0.35 13.31 -8.59
CA ARG A 285 0.97 14.60 -8.93
C ARG A 285 1.93 15.10 -7.86
N THR A 286 1.60 14.89 -6.60
CA THR A 286 2.30 15.53 -5.47
C THR A 286 2.79 14.55 -4.41
N GLY A 287 2.53 13.26 -4.55
CA GLY A 287 2.83 12.26 -3.51
C GLY A 287 2.03 12.48 -2.22
N ARG A 288 0.90 13.19 -2.28
CA ARG A 288 0.13 13.56 -1.09
C ARG A 288 -0.65 12.37 -0.58
N ARG A 289 -0.52 12.10 0.72
CA ARG A 289 -1.29 11.07 1.40
C ARG A 289 -2.79 11.32 1.28
N GLN A 290 -3.50 10.32 0.77
CA GLN A 290 -4.95 10.21 0.81
C GLN A 290 -5.41 9.28 1.94
N LEU A 291 -4.84 8.07 2.01
CA LEU A 291 -5.22 7.04 2.98
C LEU A 291 -3.99 6.38 3.60
N ILE A 292 -4.07 6.10 4.90
CA ILE A 292 -3.21 5.11 5.57
C ILE A 292 -4.13 3.99 6.08
N PHE A 293 -3.90 2.80 5.55
CA PHE A 293 -4.56 1.58 6.00
C PHE A 293 -3.58 0.68 6.75
N ASP A 294 -3.92 0.27 7.98
CA ASP A 294 -3.07 -0.57 8.83
C ASP A 294 -3.71 -1.95 8.91
N ALA A 295 -3.11 -2.93 8.23
CA ALA A 295 -3.62 -4.30 8.27
C ALA A 295 -3.44 -4.94 9.67
N GLY A 296 -2.65 -4.33 10.56
CA GLY A 296 -2.40 -4.77 11.91
C GLY A 296 -0.97 -5.25 12.11
N ARG A 297 -0.44 -4.96 13.30
CA ARG A 297 0.89 -5.41 13.75
C ARG A 297 0.93 -6.94 13.66
N SER A 298 1.91 -7.47 12.91
CA SER A 298 2.13 -8.88 12.54
C SER A 298 1.56 -9.35 11.20
N ARG A 299 0.66 -8.60 10.55
CA ARG A 299 0.13 -8.97 9.22
C ARG A 299 0.96 -8.44 8.07
N ARG A 300 2.18 -8.97 7.91
CA ARG A 300 3.12 -8.47 6.87
C ARG A 300 2.46 -8.55 5.50
N ILE A 301 2.61 -7.48 4.72
CA ILE A 301 2.20 -7.43 3.32
C ILE A 301 3.45 -7.71 2.49
N ALA A 302 3.47 -8.87 1.82
CA ALA A 302 4.63 -9.30 1.03
C ALA A 302 4.41 -9.08 -0.48
N GLY A 303 3.15 -9.08 -0.93
CA GLY A 303 2.76 -8.72 -2.27
C GLY A 303 2.41 -7.24 -2.41
N GLY A 304 2.55 -6.68 -3.61
CA GLY A 304 2.10 -5.33 -3.92
C GLY A 304 0.57 -5.23 -3.91
N PRO A 305 0.01 -4.05 -3.61
CA PRO A 305 -1.43 -3.81 -3.72
C PRO A 305 -1.86 -3.80 -5.19
N VAL A 306 -3.10 -4.18 -5.45
CA VAL A 306 -3.70 -4.19 -6.79
C VAL A 306 -4.92 -3.26 -6.79
N ILE A 307 -5.06 -2.41 -7.80
CA ILE A 307 -6.23 -1.51 -7.89
C ILE A 307 -7.20 -2.05 -8.94
N GLN A 308 -8.46 -2.25 -8.56
CA GLN A 308 -9.52 -2.61 -9.50
C GLN A 308 -10.79 -1.84 -9.14
N GLY A 309 -11.33 -1.09 -10.09
CA GLY A 309 -12.49 -0.24 -9.88
C GLY A 309 -12.27 0.79 -8.75
N ASP A 310 -13.18 0.80 -7.79
CA ASP A 310 -13.21 1.66 -6.60
C ASP A 310 -12.42 1.09 -5.42
N ARG A 311 -11.65 0.02 -5.61
CA ARG A 311 -11.02 -0.74 -4.51
C ARG A 311 -9.54 -1.03 -4.73
N VAL A 312 -8.85 -1.22 -3.61
CA VAL A 312 -7.48 -1.71 -3.53
C VAL A 312 -7.47 -3.06 -2.82
N TYR A 313 -6.83 -4.04 -3.43
CA TYR A 313 -6.75 -5.42 -2.96
C TYR A 313 -5.33 -5.78 -2.56
N PHE A 314 -5.16 -6.50 -1.47
CA PHE A 314 -3.85 -7.01 -1.05
C PHE A 314 -3.99 -8.24 -0.15
N GLY A 315 -2.96 -9.09 -0.17
CA GLY A 315 -2.86 -10.26 0.70
C GLY A 315 -1.89 -10.03 1.84
N THR A 316 -2.19 -10.60 3.01
CA THR A 316 -1.33 -10.59 4.19
C THR A 316 -0.83 -11.99 4.52
N ARG A 317 0.34 -12.08 5.16
CA ARG A 317 0.99 -13.36 5.51
C ARG A 317 0.22 -14.23 6.51
N ASP A 318 -0.79 -13.69 7.18
CA ASP A 318 -1.69 -14.49 8.00
C ASP A 318 -2.79 -15.18 7.17
N GLY A 319 -2.83 -14.96 5.85
CA GLY A 319 -3.80 -15.62 4.97
C GLY A 319 -5.09 -14.86 4.77
N THR A 320 -5.09 -13.56 5.05
CA THR A 320 -6.23 -12.69 4.79
C THR A 320 -6.03 -11.93 3.48
N VAL A 321 -7.06 -11.98 2.63
CA VAL A 321 -7.21 -11.07 1.49
C VAL A 321 -8.06 -9.90 1.95
N TRP A 322 -7.59 -8.68 1.69
CA TRP A 322 -8.26 -7.45 2.05
C TRP A 322 -8.73 -6.71 0.81
N ALA A 323 -9.91 -6.12 0.90
CA ALA A 323 -10.35 -5.06 0.00
C ALA A 323 -10.57 -3.78 0.80
N ILE A 324 -9.98 -2.69 0.33
CA ILE A 324 -10.15 -1.36 0.91
C ILE A 324 -10.69 -0.39 -0.14
N ASP A 325 -11.49 0.56 0.32
CA ASP A 325 -12.05 1.63 -0.48
C ASP A 325 -10.91 2.57 -0.91
N ARG A 326 -10.79 2.71 -2.23
CA ARG A 326 -9.78 3.52 -2.90
C ARG A 326 -9.98 5.01 -2.64
N GLU A 327 -11.22 5.46 -2.46
CA GLU A 327 -11.60 6.86 -2.30
C GLU A 327 -11.58 7.31 -0.84
N ALA A 328 -11.47 6.35 0.09
CA ALA A 328 -11.38 6.64 1.51
C ALA A 328 -10.21 7.57 1.83
N ARG A 329 -10.43 8.42 2.84
CA ARG A 329 -9.45 9.43 3.28
C ARG A 329 -9.21 9.35 4.78
N THR A 330 -7.94 9.34 5.19
CA THR A 330 -7.58 9.43 6.61
C THR A 330 -7.52 10.90 7.03
N TRP A 331 -8.32 11.27 8.03
CA TRP A 331 -8.30 12.61 8.62
C TRP A 331 -7.26 12.72 9.75
N PRO A 332 -6.75 13.93 10.06
CA PRO A 332 -5.85 14.12 11.19
C PRO A 332 -6.47 13.60 12.49
N PHE A 333 -5.66 12.95 13.32
CA PHE A 333 -6.04 12.29 14.58
C PHE A 333 -7.00 11.09 14.48
N GLU A 334 -7.46 10.71 13.29
CA GLU A 334 -8.40 9.60 13.12
C GLU A 334 -7.85 8.29 13.69
N ARG A 335 -6.54 8.03 13.52
CA ARG A 335 -5.89 6.85 14.13
C ARG A 335 -5.88 6.91 15.67
N ALA A 336 -5.71 8.08 16.27
CA ALA A 336 -5.76 8.23 17.72
C ALA A 336 -7.18 7.98 18.25
N ILE A 337 -8.20 8.49 17.55
CA ILE A 337 -9.60 8.23 17.87
C ILE A 337 -9.91 6.73 17.73
N LEU A 338 -9.38 6.05 16.71
CA LEU A 338 -9.55 4.61 16.52
C LEU A 338 -8.96 3.81 17.69
N LEU A 339 -7.79 4.21 18.21
CA LEU A 339 -7.20 3.60 19.40
C LEU A 339 -8.06 3.81 20.66
N ILE A 340 -8.65 5.01 20.82
CA ILE A 340 -9.59 5.27 21.91
C ILE A 340 -10.82 4.37 21.79
N LYS A 341 -11.43 4.31 20.59
CA LYS A 341 -12.58 3.44 20.32
C LYS A 341 -12.25 1.96 20.57
N LEU A 342 -11.04 1.53 20.26
CA LEU A 342 -10.59 0.16 20.52
C LEU A 342 -10.55 -0.14 22.02
N ASN A 343 -10.02 0.76 22.84
CA ASN A 343 -10.04 0.60 24.31
C ASN A 343 -11.48 0.56 24.85
N LEU A 344 -12.35 1.45 24.36
CA LEU A 344 -13.77 1.44 24.75
C LEU A 344 -14.47 0.13 24.33
N HIS A 345 -14.11 -0.45 23.18
CA HIS A 345 -14.63 -1.74 22.74
C HIS A 345 -14.15 -2.88 23.64
N ILE A 346 -12.85 -2.89 24.02
CA ILE A 346 -12.28 -3.86 24.96
C ILE A 346 -13.01 -3.80 26.32
N TRP A 347 -13.47 -2.62 26.74
CA TRP A 347 -14.28 -2.44 27.94
C TRP A 347 -15.79 -2.71 27.74
N GLY A 348 -16.21 -3.14 26.54
CA GLY A 348 -17.61 -3.46 26.24
C GLY A 348 -18.54 -2.24 26.09
N LEU A 349 -17.99 -1.04 25.95
CA LEU A 349 -18.78 0.22 25.88
C LEU A 349 -19.25 0.57 24.48
N VAL A 350 -18.57 0.05 23.45
CA VAL A 350 -18.89 0.28 22.02
C VAL A 350 -18.65 -0.98 21.21
N GLY A 351 -19.22 -1.05 20.00
CA GLY A 351 -18.92 -2.10 19.03
C GLY A 351 -17.48 -2.03 18.51
N ALA A 352 -17.04 -3.10 17.84
CA ALA A 352 -15.68 -3.19 17.31
C ALA A 352 -15.42 -2.05 16.31
N PRO A 353 -14.39 -1.22 16.53
CA PRO A 353 -14.09 -0.13 15.61
C PRO A 353 -13.59 -0.72 14.29
N ILE A 354 -14.23 -0.32 13.20
CA ILE A 354 -13.77 -0.64 11.85
C ILE A 354 -12.87 0.51 11.39
N GLN A 355 -11.70 0.17 10.85
CA GLN A 355 -10.82 1.15 10.25
C GLN A 355 -11.48 1.74 9.01
N LYS A 356 -11.41 3.06 8.88
CA LYS A 356 -11.93 3.73 7.70
C LYS A 356 -11.22 3.25 6.44
N GLY A 357 -12.01 2.98 5.41
CA GLY A 357 -11.54 2.40 4.17
C GLY A 357 -11.66 0.87 4.14
N SER A 358 -11.94 0.17 5.26
CA SER A 358 -12.24 -1.27 5.19
C SER A 358 -13.53 -1.51 4.40
N VAL A 359 -13.48 -2.38 3.39
CA VAL A 359 -14.67 -2.85 2.67
C VAL A 359 -14.98 -4.27 3.11
N TRP A 360 -14.07 -5.21 2.86
CA TRP A 360 -14.16 -6.59 3.32
C TRP A 360 -12.78 -7.18 3.56
N SER A 361 -12.74 -8.27 4.34
CA SER A 361 -11.55 -9.08 4.54
C SER A 361 -11.93 -10.54 4.68
N THR A 362 -11.28 -11.43 3.94
CA THR A 362 -11.60 -12.86 3.92
C THR A 362 -10.36 -13.67 4.22
N PHE A 363 -10.47 -14.60 5.17
CA PHE A 363 -9.39 -15.51 5.52
C PHE A 363 -9.45 -16.75 4.61
N VAL A 364 -8.44 -16.90 3.73
CA VAL A 364 -8.31 -18.04 2.82
C VAL A 364 -7.32 -19.09 3.32
N GLY A 365 -6.67 -18.83 4.46
CA GLY A 365 -5.79 -19.76 5.16
C GLY A 365 -4.40 -19.89 4.52
N GLY A 366 -3.37 -19.75 5.34
CA GLY A 366 -1.97 -19.90 4.93
C GLY A 366 -1.27 -18.60 4.51
N ASP A 367 0.05 -18.59 4.40
CA ASP A 367 0.86 -17.40 4.10
C ASP A 367 0.69 -16.95 2.63
N ILE A 368 -0.03 -15.84 2.44
CA ILE A 368 -0.05 -15.11 1.17
C ILE A 368 1.23 -14.27 1.05
N SER A 369 2.29 -14.91 0.57
CA SER A 369 3.62 -14.30 0.48
C SER A 369 3.87 -13.54 -0.83
N ARG A 370 2.92 -13.56 -1.76
CA ARG A 370 3.00 -12.93 -3.09
C ARG A 370 1.73 -12.12 -3.36
N ALA A 371 1.76 -11.27 -4.39
CA ALA A 371 0.63 -10.41 -4.71
C ALA A 371 -0.55 -11.23 -5.26
N VAL A 372 -1.77 -10.86 -4.87
CA VAL A 372 -3.03 -11.43 -5.40
C VAL A 372 -3.22 -11.01 -6.85
N ALA A 373 -3.94 -11.80 -7.66
CA ALA A 373 -4.37 -11.39 -9.00
C ALA A 373 -5.83 -10.97 -8.98
N VAL A 374 -6.19 -9.93 -9.72
CA VAL A 374 -7.54 -9.37 -9.69
C VAL A 374 -8.07 -9.23 -11.12
N THR A 375 -9.24 -9.79 -11.36
CA THR A 375 -10.00 -9.64 -12.60
C THR A 375 -11.20 -8.72 -12.35
N PRO A 376 -11.97 -8.35 -13.39
CA PRO A 376 -13.21 -7.61 -13.18
C PRO A 376 -14.22 -8.28 -12.24
N ASP A 377 -14.14 -9.61 -12.07
CA ASP A 377 -15.12 -10.38 -11.32
C ASP A 377 -14.55 -11.09 -10.08
N SER A 378 -13.25 -11.42 -10.06
CA SER A 378 -12.64 -12.28 -9.02
C SER A 378 -11.33 -11.73 -8.47
N VAL A 379 -11.00 -12.11 -7.24
CA VAL A 379 -9.65 -12.01 -6.65
C VAL A 379 -9.08 -13.42 -6.48
N TYR A 380 -7.86 -13.65 -6.94
CA TYR A 380 -7.15 -14.92 -6.80
C TYR A 380 -5.93 -14.78 -5.90
N ALA A 381 -5.82 -15.64 -4.89
CA ALA A 381 -4.71 -15.66 -3.95
C ALA A 381 -4.06 -17.05 -3.92
N GLY A 382 -2.74 -17.09 -3.94
CA GLY A 382 -1.95 -18.31 -3.75
C GLY A 382 -1.20 -18.27 -2.42
N THR A 383 -1.21 -19.38 -1.68
CA THR A 383 -0.58 -19.48 -0.36
C THR A 383 0.58 -20.48 -0.34
N ARG A 384 1.52 -20.29 0.58
CA ARG A 384 2.70 -21.15 0.70
C ARG A 384 2.38 -22.59 1.08
N GLU A 385 1.21 -22.82 1.66
CA GLU A 385 0.67 -24.10 2.08
C GLU A 385 0.02 -24.85 0.90
N GLY A 386 -0.02 -24.22 -0.28
CA GLY A 386 -0.49 -24.84 -1.51
C GLY A 386 -1.97 -24.64 -1.79
N ARG A 387 -2.61 -23.69 -1.12
CA ARG A 387 -4.00 -23.30 -1.41
C ARG A 387 -4.01 -22.23 -2.49
N VAL A 388 -4.89 -22.39 -3.46
CA VAL A 388 -5.27 -21.34 -4.40
C VAL A 388 -6.74 -21.04 -4.14
N ALA A 389 -7.06 -19.78 -3.86
CA ALA A 389 -8.40 -19.33 -3.53
C ALA A 389 -8.89 -18.34 -4.58
N ALA A 390 -10.17 -18.43 -4.93
CA ALA A 390 -10.88 -17.42 -5.69
C ALA A 390 -11.99 -16.80 -4.84
N LEU A 391 -12.01 -15.48 -4.78
CA LEU A 391 -12.99 -14.69 -4.06
C LEU A 391 -13.77 -13.81 -5.02
N ASP A 392 -15.02 -13.53 -4.68
CA ASP A 392 -15.81 -12.50 -5.36
C ASP A 392 -15.19 -11.10 -5.12
N VAL A 393 -15.01 -10.33 -6.18
CA VAL A 393 -14.38 -8.99 -6.12
C VAL A 393 -15.18 -7.97 -5.29
N ALA A 394 -16.51 -8.13 -5.27
CA ALA A 394 -17.45 -7.19 -4.65
C ALA A 394 -17.77 -7.56 -3.20
N THR A 395 -17.97 -8.84 -2.90
CA THR A 395 -18.36 -9.30 -1.55
C THR A 395 -17.20 -9.88 -0.75
N GLY A 396 -16.14 -10.36 -1.41
CA GLY A 396 -15.07 -11.11 -0.78
C GLY A 396 -15.45 -12.55 -0.43
N GLU A 397 -16.64 -13.01 -0.82
CA GLU A 397 -17.08 -14.38 -0.58
C GLU A 397 -16.24 -15.38 -1.37
N GLU A 398 -15.95 -16.52 -0.73
CA GLU A 398 -15.19 -17.59 -1.36
C GLU A 398 -16.01 -18.24 -2.47
N ARG A 399 -15.51 -18.19 -3.71
CA ARG A 399 -16.08 -18.91 -4.85
C ARG A 399 -15.60 -20.35 -4.87
N TRP A 400 -14.29 -20.54 -4.68
CA TRP A 400 -13.68 -21.85 -4.54
C TRP A 400 -12.30 -21.73 -3.89
N VAL A 401 -11.87 -22.83 -3.27
CA VAL A 401 -10.49 -23.05 -2.82
C VAL A 401 -10.03 -24.41 -3.32
N THR A 402 -8.82 -24.45 -3.85
CA THR A 402 -8.19 -25.67 -4.35
C THR A 402 -6.87 -25.90 -3.63
N GLU A 403 -6.73 -27.07 -3.04
CA GLU A 403 -5.49 -27.52 -2.42
C GLU A 403 -4.68 -28.28 -3.46
N THR A 404 -3.60 -27.65 -3.92
CA THR A 404 -2.77 -28.18 -5.01
C THR A 404 -1.76 -29.23 -4.52
N GLY A 405 -1.51 -29.29 -3.21
CA GLY A 405 -0.49 -30.15 -2.61
C GLY A 405 0.96 -29.64 -2.78
N PHE A 406 1.16 -28.52 -3.49
CA PHE A 406 2.48 -27.93 -3.74
C PHE A 406 2.58 -26.54 -3.15
N GLN A 407 3.73 -26.15 -2.60
CA GLN A 407 3.91 -24.79 -2.08
C GLN A 407 3.85 -23.76 -3.22
N ILE A 408 2.88 -22.83 -3.20
CA ILE A 408 2.81 -21.76 -4.20
C ILE A 408 3.85 -20.70 -3.89
N THR A 409 4.73 -20.41 -4.86
CA THR A 409 5.85 -19.48 -4.67
C THR A 409 5.91 -18.32 -5.66
N SER A 410 5.08 -18.35 -6.71
CA SER A 410 4.85 -17.22 -7.61
C SER A 410 3.62 -16.41 -7.20
N SER A 411 3.48 -15.20 -7.75
CA SER A 411 2.16 -14.58 -7.80
C SER A 411 1.27 -15.32 -8.80
N PRO A 412 -0.05 -15.43 -8.58
CA PRO A 412 -0.97 -15.90 -9.60
C PRO A 412 -1.00 -14.96 -10.81
N THR A 413 -1.20 -15.53 -11.99
CA THR A 413 -1.51 -14.81 -13.23
C THR A 413 -2.81 -15.34 -13.79
N VAL A 414 -3.72 -14.47 -14.23
CA VAL A 414 -4.98 -14.88 -14.86
C VAL A 414 -4.95 -14.53 -16.33
N ALA A 415 -5.17 -15.51 -17.19
CA ALA A 415 -5.28 -15.33 -18.63
C ALA A 415 -6.55 -16.03 -19.12
N GLY A 416 -7.55 -15.23 -19.49
CA GLY A 416 -8.83 -15.72 -19.98
C GLY A 416 -9.53 -16.56 -18.92
N THR A 417 -9.72 -17.84 -19.19
CA THR A 417 -10.37 -18.78 -18.25
C THR A 417 -9.39 -19.58 -17.38
N THR A 418 -8.11 -19.22 -17.37
CA THR A 418 -7.07 -19.96 -16.63
C THR A 418 -6.33 -19.09 -15.62
N VAL A 419 -6.26 -19.57 -14.37
CA VAL A 419 -5.37 -19.06 -13.32
C VAL A 419 -4.10 -19.89 -13.29
N MET A 420 -2.95 -19.26 -13.47
CA MET A 420 -1.65 -19.91 -13.48
C MET A 420 -0.89 -19.59 -12.21
N VAL A 421 -0.32 -20.62 -11.59
CA VAL A 421 0.51 -20.52 -10.40
C VAL A 421 1.77 -21.35 -10.53
N GLY A 422 2.89 -20.81 -10.06
CA GLY A 422 4.18 -21.48 -10.01
C GLY A 422 4.49 -22.00 -8.61
N THR A 423 5.03 -23.22 -8.55
CA THR A 423 5.28 -23.94 -7.31
C THR A 423 6.76 -24.02 -6.96
N LYS A 424 7.03 -24.35 -5.69
CA LYS A 424 8.38 -24.61 -5.19
C LYS A 424 9.08 -25.77 -5.90
N ASP A 425 8.31 -26.79 -6.30
CA ASP A 425 8.81 -28.01 -6.92
C ASP A 425 8.99 -27.88 -8.45
N GLY A 426 8.86 -26.65 -8.97
CA GLY A 426 9.09 -26.35 -10.38
C GLY A 426 7.92 -26.67 -11.30
N LYS A 427 6.73 -26.91 -10.74
CA LYS A 427 5.51 -27.03 -11.54
C LYS A 427 4.90 -25.66 -11.80
N VAL A 428 4.34 -25.50 -12.99
CA VAL A 428 3.34 -24.48 -13.30
C VAL A 428 2.01 -25.18 -13.42
N LEU A 429 1.02 -24.74 -12.65
CA LEU A 429 -0.33 -25.29 -12.66
C LEU A 429 -1.26 -24.29 -13.35
N GLY A 430 -2.08 -24.76 -14.28
CA GLY A 430 -3.23 -24.03 -14.80
C GLY A 430 -4.52 -24.52 -14.16
N LEU A 431 -5.25 -23.62 -13.51
CA LEU A 431 -6.53 -23.90 -12.87
C LEU A 431 -7.64 -23.18 -13.63
N ASP A 432 -8.79 -23.82 -13.80
CA ASP A 432 -9.97 -23.18 -14.38
C ASP A 432 -10.50 -22.05 -13.46
N THR A 433 -10.76 -20.88 -14.03
CA THR A 433 -11.18 -19.70 -13.26
C THR A 433 -12.53 -19.86 -12.56
N ALA A 434 -13.42 -20.69 -13.11
CA ALA A 434 -14.78 -20.87 -12.62
C ALA A 434 -14.88 -21.95 -11.52
N THR A 435 -14.11 -23.02 -11.65
CA THR A 435 -14.21 -24.22 -10.79
C THR A 435 -13.01 -24.43 -9.88
N GLY A 436 -11.86 -23.80 -10.16
CA GLY A 436 -10.60 -24.04 -9.46
C GLY A 436 -9.92 -25.36 -9.82
N LYS A 437 -10.50 -26.18 -10.69
CA LYS A 437 -9.90 -27.47 -11.06
C LYS A 437 -8.61 -27.26 -11.83
N VAL A 438 -7.57 -28.01 -11.47
CA VAL A 438 -6.33 -28.08 -12.26
C VAL A 438 -6.66 -28.70 -13.63
N ILE A 439 -6.50 -27.93 -14.70
CA ILE A 439 -6.79 -28.33 -16.08
C ILE A 439 -5.53 -28.79 -16.82
N TRP A 440 -4.35 -28.33 -16.39
CA TRP A 440 -3.05 -28.77 -16.90
C TRP A 440 -1.94 -28.46 -15.89
N ASP A 441 -0.83 -29.18 -15.99
CA ASP A 441 0.42 -28.84 -15.32
C ASP A 441 1.62 -28.98 -16.27
N PHE A 442 2.66 -28.21 -15.99
CA PHE A 442 3.93 -28.24 -16.74
C PHE A 442 5.10 -28.29 -15.76
N GLN A 443 6.04 -29.21 -15.99
CA GLN A 443 7.20 -29.41 -15.12
C GLN A 443 8.45 -28.75 -15.70
N THR A 444 9.04 -27.83 -14.95
CA THR A 444 10.39 -27.28 -15.18
C THR A 444 11.42 -27.98 -14.29
N GLN A 445 12.71 -27.64 -14.41
CA GLN A 445 13.77 -28.27 -13.62
C GLN A 445 14.07 -27.54 -12.31
N GLY A 446 13.48 -26.37 -12.09
CA GLY A 446 13.74 -25.53 -10.93
C GLY A 446 12.49 -24.85 -10.41
N GLN A 447 12.57 -24.35 -9.19
CA GLN A 447 11.47 -23.65 -8.55
C GLN A 447 10.96 -22.47 -9.39
N ILE A 448 9.63 -22.27 -9.42
CA ILE A 448 9.01 -21.11 -10.06
C ILE A 448 8.72 -20.01 -9.02
N THR A 449 9.45 -18.90 -9.12
CA THR A 449 9.25 -17.73 -8.24
C THR A 449 8.70 -16.51 -8.95
N ALA A 450 9.00 -16.37 -10.23
CA ALA A 450 8.41 -15.36 -11.10
C ALA A 450 6.97 -15.75 -11.45
N ALA A 451 6.11 -14.75 -11.66
CA ALA A 451 4.77 -15.00 -12.18
C ALA A 451 4.87 -15.48 -13.64
N PRO A 452 4.13 -16.54 -14.04
CA PRO A 452 4.00 -16.92 -15.45
C PRO A 452 3.39 -15.77 -16.26
N VAL A 453 3.84 -15.56 -17.49
CA VAL A 453 3.42 -14.44 -18.34
C VAL A 453 2.82 -14.98 -19.64
N VAL A 454 1.64 -14.49 -20.02
CA VAL A 454 1.02 -14.83 -21.31
C VAL A 454 1.05 -13.61 -22.21
N ALA A 455 1.66 -13.76 -23.38
CA ALA A 455 1.70 -12.75 -24.42
C ALA A 455 1.53 -13.43 -25.77
N GLY A 456 0.61 -12.94 -26.60
CA GLY A 456 0.21 -13.66 -27.80
C GLY A 456 -0.44 -15.01 -27.48
N ASP A 457 0.07 -16.03 -28.15
CA ASP A 457 -0.25 -17.45 -27.98
C ASP A 457 0.77 -18.20 -27.10
N THR A 458 1.71 -17.48 -26.49
CA THR A 458 2.88 -18.05 -25.83
C THR A 458 2.87 -17.77 -24.34
N LEU A 459 3.12 -18.81 -23.55
CA LEU A 459 3.31 -18.76 -22.10
C LEU A 459 4.81 -18.75 -21.78
N TYR A 460 5.26 -17.70 -21.11
CA TYR A 460 6.63 -17.53 -20.65
C TYR A 460 6.77 -17.89 -19.17
N VAL A 461 7.71 -18.78 -18.86
CA VAL A 461 7.97 -19.25 -17.50
C VAL A 461 9.45 -19.08 -17.17
N ALA A 462 9.75 -18.23 -16.19
CA ALA A 462 11.10 -18.06 -15.67
C ALA A 462 11.33 -18.98 -14.45
N SER A 463 12.31 -19.87 -14.56
CA SER A 463 12.64 -20.88 -13.55
C SER A 463 13.95 -20.57 -12.82
N ARG A 464 14.04 -21.00 -11.56
CA ARG A 464 15.27 -20.92 -10.77
C ARG A 464 16.37 -21.87 -11.22
N ASP A 465 16.11 -22.74 -12.19
CA ASP A 465 17.16 -23.49 -12.90
C ASP A 465 17.99 -22.61 -13.86
N GLY A 466 17.61 -21.34 -14.03
CA GLY A 466 18.27 -20.39 -14.93
C GLY A 466 17.70 -20.38 -16.35
N THR A 467 16.60 -21.09 -16.60
CA THR A 467 15.97 -21.20 -17.91
C THR A 467 14.67 -20.41 -17.99
N LEU A 468 14.55 -19.64 -19.07
CA LEU A 468 13.30 -19.06 -19.54
C LEU A 468 12.69 -20.02 -20.57
N TYR A 469 11.49 -20.50 -20.28
CA TYR A 469 10.73 -21.38 -21.16
C TYR A 469 9.67 -20.58 -21.90
N ALA A 470 9.63 -20.70 -23.23
CA ALA A 470 8.51 -20.26 -24.05
C ALA A 470 7.69 -21.49 -24.44
N LEU A 471 6.42 -21.52 -24.04
CA LEU A 471 5.54 -22.67 -24.14
C LEU A 471 4.31 -22.32 -24.98
N THR A 472 3.88 -23.24 -25.83
CA THR A 472 2.69 -23.06 -26.69
C THR A 472 1.73 -24.23 -26.56
N ALA A 473 0.51 -24.00 -27.04
CA ALA A 473 -0.44 -25.06 -27.33
C ALA A 473 0.11 -25.97 -28.47
N PRO A 474 -0.51 -27.15 -28.69
CA PRO A 474 -0.11 -28.13 -29.70
C PRO A 474 0.04 -27.57 -31.13
#